data_AF-A0AAU2SJK0-F1
#
_entry.id   AF-A0AAU2SJK0-F1
#
_cell.length_a   1.000
_cell.length_b   1.000
_cell.length_c   1.000
_cell.angle_alpha   90.00
_cell.angle_beta   90.00
_cell.angle_gamma   90.00
#
_symmetry.space_group_name_H-M   'P 1'
#
loop_
_entity.id
_entity.type
_entity.pdbx_description
1 polymer ?
#
loop_
_entity_poly.entity_id
_entity_poly.type
_entity_poly.pdbx_seq_one_letter_code
_entity_poly.pdbx_strand_id
1 'polypeptide(L)'
;MNTVGYTATALQVGAVVVGAPLLTGLMRQTRARLEGRAGAGVLQPWRDVCKLLRKEPITPVGTGPAFRWSPPLLVATSLVLAVLVPLVSTDTPVRGRADLILVVALLALGTLALALAGLDTGTAFGGMGASREMTIAALVEPTILMAVFALSIPAGSTNLPVIVAGAADEPARLTSPAGLLAIAALAVAVLAESGRLPVDNPSTHLELTMVHEAMVLEYAGPDRTWHSSSSEHSCG
;
A
#
# COMPACT_ATOMS: atom_id res chain seq x y z
N MET A 1 8.21 -26.54 -14.74
CA MET A 1 7.40 -25.32 -14.71
C MET A 1 5.99 -25.73 -14.31
N ASN A 2 5.59 -25.50 -13.06
CA ASN A 2 4.30 -25.97 -12.54
C ASN A 2 3.19 -25.04 -13.04
N THR A 3 2.31 -25.55 -13.90
CA THR A 3 1.09 -24.86 -14.35
C THR A 3 0.24 -24.39 -13.16
N VAL A 4 0.22 -25.19 -12.10
CA VAL A 4 -0.42 -24.88 -10.81
C VAL A 4 0.10 -23.59 -10.18
N GLY A 5 1.42 -23.38 -10.20
CA GLY A 5 2.04 -22.18 -9.64
C GLY A 5 1.65 -20.91 -10.41
N TYR A 6 1.62 -20.98 -11.75
CA TYR A 6 1.15 -19.87 -12.58
C TYR A 6 -0.33 -19.56 -12.37
N THR A 7 -1.18 -20.58 -12.27
CA THR A 7 -2.60 -20.39 -12.00
C THR A 7 -2.84 -19.80 -10.61
N ALA A 8 -2.07 -20.23 -9.60
CA ALA A 8 -2.16 -19.70 -8.25
C ALA A 8 -1.74 -18.23 -8.19
N THR A 9 -0.64 -17.86 -8.85
CA THR A 9 -0.20 -16.46 -8.93
C THR A 9 -1.20 -15.58 -9.69
N ALA A 10 -1.75 -16.06 -10.82
CA ALA A 10 -2.75 -15.32 -11.57
C ALA A 10 -4.03 -15.09 -10.74
N LEU A 11 -4.49 -16.12 -10.02
CA LEU A 11 -5.63 -16.02 -9.12
C LEU A 11 -5.34 -15.06 -7.95
N GLN A 12 -4.14 -15.10 -7.39
CA GLN A 12 -3.71 -14.19 -6.33
C GLN A 12 -3.72 -12.73 -6.79
N VAL A 13 -3.10 -12.43 -7.94
CA VAL A 13 -3.10 -11.07 -8.49
C VAL A 13 -4.52 -10.60 -8.77
N GLY A 14 -5.36 -11.46 -9.37
CA GLY A 14 -6.78 -11.14 -9.58
C GLY A 14 -7.53 -10.87 -8.28
N ALA A 15 -7.28 -11.67 -7.24
CA ALA A 15 -7.86 -11.50 -5.92
C ALA A 15 -7.40 -10.20 -5.25
N VAL A 16 -6.13 -9.81 -5.39
CA VAL A 16 -5.61 -8.53 -4.86
C VAL A 16 -6.23 -7.34 -5.60
N VAL A 17 -6.24 -7.35 -6.93
CA VAL A 17 -6.76 -6.23 -7.75
C VAL A 17 -8.26 -6.01 -7.51
N VAL A 18 -9.05 -7.09 -7.47
CA VAL A 18 -10.50 -7.00 -7.23
C VAL A 18 -10.82 -6.80 -5.75
N GLY A 19 -10.05 -7.46 -4.88
CA GLY A 19 -10.28 -7.46 -3.43
C GLY A 19 -9.88 -6.16 -2.75
N ALA A 20 -8.86 -5.45 -3.23
CA ALA A 20 -8.38 -4.23 -2.57
C ALA A 20 -9.47 -3.14 -2.48
N PRO A 21 -10.19 -2.76 -3.55
CA PRO A 21 -11.27 -1.75 -3.43
C PRO A 21 -12.46 -2.24 -2.62
N LEU A 22 -12.76 -3.55 -2.65
CA LEU A 22 -13.81 -4.16 -1.83
C LEU A 22 -13.46 -4.08 -0.33
N LEU A 23 -12.21 -4.35 0.03
CA LEU A 23 -11.73 -4.23 1.40
C LEU A 23 -11.80 -2.78 1.87
N THR A 24 -11.36 -1.82 1.05
CA THR A 24 -11.50 -0.40 1.37
C THR A 24 -12.97 -0.01 1.57
N GLY A 25 -13.88 -0.52 0.75
CA GLY A 25 -15.32 -0.28 0.89
C GLY A 25 -15.90 -0.90 2.16
N LEU A 26 -15.46 -2.11 2.53
CA LEU A 26 -15.85 -2.77 3.77
C LEU A 26 -15.37 -1.98 4.99
N MET A 27 -14.10 -1.53 5.00
CA MET A 27 -13.53 -0.72 6.09
C MET A 27 -14.30 0.60 6.28
N ARG A 28 -14.66 1.28 5.18
CA ARG A 28 -15.48 2.50 5.26
C ARG A 28 -16.89 2.21 5.79
N GLN A 29 -17.48 1.10 5.36
CA GLN A 29 -18.81 0.70 5.79
C GLN A 29 -18.86 0.31 7.27
N THR A 30 -17.84 -0.37 7.78
CA THR A 30 -17.74 -0.72 9.21
C THR A 30 -17.52 0.54 10.04
N ARG A 31 -16.60 1.44 9.64
CA ARG A 31 -16.40 2.72 10.31
C ARG A 31 -17.71 3.52 10.38
N ALA A 32 -18.41 3.70 9.25
CA ALA A 32 -19.65 4.47 9.20
C ALA A 32 -20.71 3.91 10.17
N ARG A 33 -20.85 2.58 10.24
CA ARG A 33 -21.79 1.93 11.16
C ARG A 33 -21.41 2.12 12.64
N LEU A 34 -20.12 2.07 12.96
CA LEU A 34 -19.61 2.33 14.31
C LEU A 34 -19.87 3.78 14.74
N GLU A 35 -19.86 4.71 13.79
CA GLU A 35 -20.23 6.12 14.00
C GLU A 35 -21.75 6.38 13.97
N GLY A 36 -22.59 5.33 13.84
CA GLY A 36 -24.05 5.46 13.79
C GLY A 36 -24.62 5.93 12.44
N ARG A 37 -23.81 5.94 11.37
CA ARG A 37 -24.20 6.34 10.00
C ARG A 37 -24.43 5.11 9.12
N ALA A 38 -25.23 5.27 8.05
CA ALA A 38 -25.54 4.18 7.13
C ALA A 38 -24.35 3.78 6.22
N GLY A 39 -23.46 4.71 5.86
CA GLY A 39 -22.33 4.48 4.95
C GLY A 39 -22.72 4.41 3.46
N ALA A 40 -21.74 4.55 2.57
CA ALA A 40 -21.94 4.59 1.11
C ALA A 40 -22.06 3.21 0.42
N GLY A 41 -21.88 2.11 1.18
CA GLY A 41 -21.91 0.74 0.68
C GLY A 41 -20.53 0.21 0.26
N VAL A 42 -20.37 -1.12 0.33
CA VAL A 42 -19.09 -1.81 0.10
C VAL A 42 -18.60 -1.71 -1.35
N LEU A 43 -19.53 -1.60 -2.32
CA LEU A 43 -19.21 -1.51 -3.76
C LEU A 43 -18.89 -0.08 -4.21
N GLN A 44 -18.95 0.92 -3.32
CA GLN A 44 -18.73 2.32 -3.68
C GLN A 44 -17.35 2.58 -4.30
N PRO A 45 -16.22 2.07 -3.75
CA PRO A 45 -14.91 2.30 -4.35
C PRO A 45 -14.81 1.78 -5.79
N TRP A 46 -15.51 0.69 -6.11
CA TRP A 46 -15.52 0.15 -7.47
C TRP A 46 -16.25 1.07 -8.46
N ARG A 47 -17.35 1.68 -8.01
CA ARG A 47 -18.06 2.70 -8.80
C ARG A 47 -17.20 3.94 -9.01
N ASP A 48 -16.43 4.35 -8.00
CA ASP A 48 -15.54 5.51 -8.08
C ASP A 48 -14.38 5.27 -9.06
N VAL A 49 -13.76 4.08 -9.03
CA VAL A 49 -12.77 3.68 -10.04
C VAL A 49 -13.37 3.75 -11.45
N CYS A 50 -14.52 3.11 -11.68
CA CYS A 50 -15.18 3.15 -12.98
C CYS A 50 -15.56 4.58 -13.43
N LYS A 51 -15.95 5.44 -12.49
CA LYS A 51 -16.29 6.84 -12.75
C LYS A 51 -15.06 7.65 -13.15
N LEU A 52 -13.97 7.53 -12.40
CA LEU A 52 -12.74 8.27 -12.62
C LEU A 52 -12.01 7.85 -13.91
N LEU A 53 -12.07 6.55 -14.28
CA LEU A 53 -11.55 6.06 -15.56
C LEU A 53 -12.27 6.66 -16.78
N ARG A 54 -13.50 7.17 -16.60
CA ARG A 54 -14.28 7.84 -17.66
C ARG A 54 -14.06 9.34 -17.73
N LYS A 55 -13.31 9.91 -16.79
CA LYS A 55 -13.01 11.34 -16.77
C LYS A 55 -11.77 11.63 -17.63
N GLU A 56 -11.64 12.87 -18.05
CA GLU A 56 -10.44 13.35 -18.73
C GLU A 56 -9.32 13.62 -17.70
N PRO A 57 -8.08 13.16 -17.96
CA PRO A 57 -6.93 13.55 -17.16
C PRO A 57 -6.60 15.02 -17.43
N ILE A 58 -6.36 15.78 -16.37
CA ILE A 58 -5.91 17.17 -16.43
C ILE A 58 -4.59 17.24 -15.68
N THR A 59 -3.53 17.66 -16.38
CA THR A 59 -2.20 17.84 -15.79
C THR A 59 -1.94 19.33 -15.55
N PRO A 60 -1.48 19.74 -14.35
CA PRO A 60 -1.10 21.12 -14.08
C PRO A 60 0.03 21.61 -15.01
N VAL A 61 0.08 22.92 -15.26
CA VAL A 61 1.14 23.52 -16.07
C VAL A 61 2.45 23.54 -15.27
N GLY A 62 3.54 23.10 -15.88
CA GLY A 62 4.87 23.12 -15.24
C GLY A 62 5.25 21.85 -14.50
N THR A 63 4.41 20.81 -14.49
CA THR A 63 4.78 19.49 -13.92
C THR A 63 5.80 18.78 -14.80
N GLY A 64 6.82 18.21 -14.16
CA GLY A 64 7.85 17.40 -14.79
C GLY A 64 7.46 15.94 -15.03
N PRO A 65 8.47 15.08 -15.31
CA PRO A 65 8.25 13.66 -15.57
C PRO A 65 7.88 12.88 -14.31
N ALA A 66 8.26 13.32 -13.11
CA ALA A 66 7.97 12.59 -11.87
C ALA A 66 6.46 12.51 -11.62
N PHE A 67 5.74 13.60 -11.86
CA PHE A 67 4.27 13.64 -11.78
C PHE A 67 3.61 12.64 -12.77
N ARG A 68 4.15 12.51 -13.98
CA ARG A 68 3.57 11.63 -15.02
C ARG A 68 3.88 10.16 -14.80
N TRP A 69 5.07 9.84 -14.29
CA TRP A 69 5.53 8.45 -14.11
C TRP A 69 5.13 7.86 -12.74
N SER A 70 4.76 8.68 -11.77
CA SER A 70 4.37 8.20 -10.44
C SER A 70 3.16 7.25 -10.46
N PRO A 71 2.00 7.58 -11.09
CA PRO A 71 0.87 6.66 -11.15
C PRO A 71 1.21 5.27 -11.75
N PRO A 72 1.82 5.16 -12.95
CA PRO A 72 2.15 3.84 -13.50
C PRO A 72 3.23 3.12 -12.69
N LEU A 73 4.16 3.84 -12.04
CA LEU A 73 5.16 3.22 -11.19
C LEU A 73 4.53 2.58 -9.95
N LEU A 74 3.58 3.26 -9.29
CA LEU A 74 2.87 2.71 -8.13
C LEU A 74 2.05 1.47 -8.47
N VAL A 75 1.39 1.47 -9.63
CA VAL A 75 0.68 0.29 -10.12
C VAL A 75 1.67 -0.85 -10.38
N ALA A 76 2.80 -0.55 -11.01
CA ALA A 76 3.83 -1.54 -11.28
C ALA A 76 4.42 -2.14 -9.99
N THR A 77 4.83 -1.32 -9.02
CA THR A 77 5.37 -1.80 -7.74
C THR A 77 4.33 -2.60 -6.96
N SER A 78 3.08 -2.14 -6.93
CA SER A 78 1.97 -2.86 -6.27
C SER A 78 1.68 -4.22 -6.92
N LEU A 79 1.68 -4.30 -8.25
CA LEU A 79 1.50 -5.55 -8.98
C LEU A 79 2.66 -6.52 -8.76
N VAL A 80 3.90 -6.02 -8.76
CA VAL A 80 5.08 -6.85 -8.46
C VAL A 80 5.01 -7.37 -7.03
N LEU A 81 4.64 -6.53 -6.06
CA LEU A 81 4.41 -6.96 -4.67
C LEU A 81 3.32 -8.03 -4.58
N ALA A 82 2.20 -7.86 -5.31
CA ALA A 82 1.13 -8.85 -5.37
C ALA A 82 1.57 -10.20 -5.99
N VAL A 83 2.64 -10.22 -6.79
CA VAL A 83 3.24 -11.47 -7.31
C VAL A 83 4.24 -12.08 -6.33
N LEU A 84 5.02 -11.24 -5.63
CA LEU A 84 6.10 -11.70 -4.73
C LEU A 84 5.58 -12.21 -3.39
N VAL A 85 4.54 -11.59 -2.82
CA VAL A 85 4.01 -11.96 -1.50
C VAL A 85 3.13 -13.21 -1.62
N PRO A 86 3.49 -14.36 -1.02
CA PRO A 86 2.72 -15.59 -1.15
C PRO A 86 1.51 -15.56 -0.21
N LEU A 87 0.34 -15.20 -0.74
CA LEU A 87 -0.93 -15.12 0.02
C LEU A 87 -1.76 -16.40 -0.10
N VAL A 88 -1.82 -16.98 -1.31
CA VAL A 88 -2.68 -18.14 -1.60
C VAL A 88 -1.88 -19.45 -1.58
N SER A 89 -0.64 -19.43 -2.08
CA SER A 89 0.23 -20.59 -2.14
C SER A 89 1.68 -20.17 -2.03
N THR A 90 2.49 -21.02 -1.39
CA THR A 90 3.96 -20.87 -1.33
C THR A 90 4.66 -21.44 -2.55
N ASP A 91 3.96 -22.22 -3.39
CA ASP A 91 4.51 -22.78 -4.63
C ASP A 91 4.27 -21.83 -5.82
N THR A 92 4.97 -20.69 -5.79
CA THR A 92 4.92 -19.67 -6.86
C THR A 92 6.12 -19.80 -7.79
N PRO A 93 6.02 -19.36 -9.07
CA PRO A 93 7.14 -19.36 -10.00
C PRO A 93 8.31 -18.47 -9.56
N VAL A 94 8.10 -17.61 -8.55
CA VAL A 94 9.09 -16.68 -7.97
C VAL A 94 9.65 -17.16 -6.63
N ARG A 95 9.42 -18.42 -6.24
CA ARG A 95 9.76 -18.99 -4.91
C ARG A 95 11.22 -18.78 -4.44
N GLY A 96 12.17 -18.58 -5.36
CA GLY A 96 13.58 -18.28 -5.06
C GLY A 96 14.07 -16.88 -5.43
N ARG A 97 13.16 -15.96 -5.79
CA ARG A 97 13.49 -14.56 -6.15
C ARG A 97 12.73 -13.55 -5.30
N ALA A 98 11.83 -14.01 -4.43
CA ALA A 98 11.02 -13.17 -3.55
C ALA A 98 11.75 -12.98 -2.20
N ASP A 99 12.76 -12.11 -2.21
CA ASP A 99 13.46 -11.68 -0.99
C ASP A 99 12.63 -10.58 -0.27
N LEU A 100 12.59 -10.63 1.06
CA LEU A 100 12.02 -9.57 1.88
C LEU A 100 12.70 -8.21 1.66
N ILE A 101 14.01 -8.15 1.40
CA ILE A 101 14.70 -6.89 1.10
C ILE A 101 14.13 -6.26 -0.17
N LEU A 102 13.82 -7.08 -1.19
CA LEU A 102 13.19 -6.61 -2.43
C LEU A 102 11.78 -6.08 -2.16
N VAL A 103 11.01 -6.74 -1.29
CA VAL A 103 9.66 -6.27 -0.89
C VAL A 103 9.74 -4.90 -0.23
N VAL A 104 10.66 -4.71 0.73
CA VAL A 104 10.84 -3.41 1.39
C VAL A 104 11.30 -2.33 0.41
N ALA A 105 12.24 -2.65 -0.48
CA ALA A 105 12.72 -1.72 -1.50
C ALA A 105 11.61 -1.28 -2.47
N LEU A 106 10.69 -2.19 -2.84
CA LEU A 106 9.55 -1.87 -3.70
C LEU A 106 8.52 -0.97 -3.00
N LEU A 107 8.30 -1.16 -1.69
CA LEU A 107 7.45 -0.27 -0.89
C LEU A 107 8.08 1.14 -0.82
N ALA A 108 9.35 1.23 -0.43
CA ALA A 108 10.11 2.48 -0.37
C ALA A 108 10.13 3.22 -1.73
N LEU A 109 10.26 2.48 -2.83
CA LEU A 109 10.21 3.06 -4.18
C LEU A 109 8.84 3.68 -4.49
N GLY A 110 7.75 3.07 -4.02
CA GLY A 110 6.40 3.64 -4.13
C GLY A 110 6.26 4.95 -3.34
N THR A 111 6.65 4.94 -2.07
CA THR A 111 6.61 6.13 -1.19
C THR A 111 7.47 7.26 -1.73
N LEU A 112 8.66 6.94 -2.25
CA LEU A 112 9.53 7.91 -2.92
C LEU A 112 8.89 8.52 -4.17
N ALA A 113 8.25 7.71 -5.00
CA ALA A 113 7.60 8.20 -6.21
C ALA A 113 6.39 9.10 -5.92
N LEU A 114 5.65 8.84 -4.84
CA LEU A 114 4.58 9.72 -4.35
C LEU A 114 5.12 11.07 -3.88
N ALA A 115 6.18 11.06 -3.08
CA ALA A 115 6.79 12.30 -2.58
C ALA A 115 7.40 13.14 -3.72
N LEU A 116 8.08 12.50 -4.67
CA LEU A 116 8.60 13.19 -5.85
C LEU A 116 7.48 13.78 -6.70
N ALA A 117 6.37 13.07 -6.90
CA ALA A 117 5.21 13.61 -7.59
C ALA A 117 4.62 14.83 -6.87
N GLY A 118 4.48 14.77 -5.54
CA GLY A 118 4.02 15.90 -4.74
C GLY A 118 4.91 17.14 -4.90
N LEU A 119 6.23 16.96 -4.90
CA LEU A 119 7.20 18.05 -5.11
C LEU A 119 7.18 18.61 -6.53
N ASP A 120 6.97 17.76 -7.53
CA ASP A 120 6.97 18.12 -8.97
C ASP A 120 5.75 18.96 -9.38
N THR A 121 4.69 18.98 -8.57
CA THR A 121 3.55 19.90 -8.77
C THR A 121 3.90 21.36 -8.51
N GLY A 122 4.96 21.63 -7.74
CA GLY A 122 5.36 22.99 -7.36
C GLY A 122 4.38 23.72 -6.44
N THR A 123 3.41 23.00 -5.85
CA THR A 123 2.42 23.59 -4.93
C THR A 123 2.91 23.55 -3.48
N ALA A 124 2.44 24.49 -2.66
CA ALA A 124 2.79 24.53 -1.24
C ALA A 124 2.28 23.27 -0.50
N PHE A 125 1.11 22.76 -0.86
CA PHE A 125 0.52 21.55 -0.26
C PHE A 125 1.30 20.29 -0.62
N GLY A 126 1.65 20.10 -1.90
CA GLY A 126 2.44 18.96 -2.35
C GLY A 126 3.79 18.89 -1.64
N GLY A 127 4.49 20.02 -1.50
CA GLY A 127 5.77 20.10 -0.78
C GLY A 127 5.66 19.84 0.73
N MET A 128 4.63 20.39 1.39
CA MET A 128 4.40 20.14 2.82
C MET A 128 4.01 18.68 3.09
N GLY A 129 3.16 18.08 2.24
CA GLY A 129 2.78 16.67 2.32
C GLY A 129 3.98 15.75 2.14
N ALA A 130 4.77 15.97 1.08
CA ALA A 130 5.98 15.19 0.80
C ALA A 130 7.02 15.27 1.92
N SER A 131 7.22 16.44 2.54
CA SER A 131 8.16 16.60 3.66
C SER A 131 7.73 15.81 4.90
N ARG A 132 6.43 15.79 5.21
CA ARG A 132 5.90 15.02 6.34
C ARG A 132 5.96 13.53 6.07
N GLU A 133 5.59 13.12 4.86
CA GLU A 133 5.64 11.72 4.44
C GLU A 133 7.07 11.18 4.55
N MET A 134 8.04 11.91 4.02
CA MET A 134 9.45 11.52 4.10
C MET A 134 9.98 11.45 5.54
N THR A 135 9.43 12.27 6.45
CA THR A 135 9.77 12.20 7.88
C THR A 135 9.24 10.91 8.51
N ILE A 136 8.02 10.49 8.15
CA ILE A 136 7.41 9.25 8.63
C ILE A 136 8.16 8.05 8.03
N ALA A 137 8.38 8.03 6.70
CA ALA A 137 9.10 6.98 6.01
C ALA A 137 10.49 6.73 6.59
N ALA A 138 11.23 7.80 6.93
CA ALA A 138 12.55 7.69 7.56
C ALA A 138 12.54 6.94 8.92
N LEU A 139 11.41 6.93 9.63
CA LEU A 139 11.24 6.16 10.88
C LEU A 139 10.69 4.76 10.62
N VAL A 140 9.82 4.62 9.62
CA VAL A 140 9.10 3.38 9.35
C VAL A 140 9.96 2.39 8.56
N GLU A 141 10.73 2.83 7.56
CA GLU A 141 11.57 1.94 6.74
C GLU A 141 12.57 1.11 7.57
N PRO A 142 13.36 1.69 8.51
CA PRO A 142 14.24 0.90 9.37
C PRO A 142 13.46 -0.06 10.29
N THR A 143 12.26 0.33 10.70
CA THR A 143 11.37 -0.49 11.54
C THR A 143 10.90 -1.73 10.80
N ILE A 144 10.49 -1.58 9.52
CA ILE A 144 10.11 -2.70 8.66
C ILE A 144 11.30 -3.63 8.45
N LEU A 145 12.49 -3.08 8.11
CA LEU A 145 13.70 -3.88 7.92
C LEU A 145 14.05 -4.68 9.18
N MET A 146 14.00 -4.06 10.36
CA MET A 146 14.32 -4.74 11.62
C MET A 146 13.32 -5.84 11.95
N ALA A 147 12.02 -5.60 11.76
CA ALA A 147 10.98 -6.62 11.96
C ALA A 147 11.16 -7.81 11.01
N VAL A 148 11.47 -7.54 9.75
CA VAL A 148 11.78 -8.52 8.72
C VAL A 148 13.01 -9.36 9.09
N PHE A 149 14.09 -8.72 9.56
CA PHE A 149 15.30 -9.42 10.01
C PHE A 149 15.03 -10.32 11.22
N ALA A 150 14.21 -9.86 12.18
CA ALA A 150 13.84 -10.67 13.33
C ALA A 150 13.09 -11.96 12.92
N LEU A 151 12.26 -11.89 11.86
CA LEU A 151 11.54 -13.05 11.32
C LEU A 151 12.41 -13.96 10.43
N SER A 152 13.45 -13.41 9.78
CA SER A 152 14.31 -14.18 8.88
C SER A 152 15.34 -15.05 9.61
N ILE A 153 15.82 -14.61 10.79
CA ILE A 153 16.83 -15.36 11.57
C ILE A 153 16.38 -16.78 11.92
N PRO A 154 15.19 -17.00 12.54
CA PRO A 154 14.72 -18.35 12.84
C PRO A 154 14.39 -19.20 11.60
N ALA A 155 14.11 -18.55 10.47
CA ALA A 155 13.83 -19.22 9.20
C ALA A 155 15.11 -19.58 8.43
N GLY A 156 16.26 -18.98 8.76
CA GLY A 156 17.54 -19.20 8.07
C GLY A 156 17.56 -18.73 6.61
N SER A 157 16.61 -17.89 6.21
CA SER A 157 16.48 -17.38 4.85
C SER A 157 15.78 -16.03 4.83
N THR A 158 16.13 -15.18 3.86
CA THR A 158 15.42 -13.93 3.57
C THR A 158 14.30 -14.12 2.54
N ASN A 159 14.17 -15.32 1.96
CA ASN A 159 13.11 -15.64 1.01
C ASN A 159 11.75 -15.70 1.73
N LEU A 160 10.83 -14.85 1.30
CA LEU A 160 9.51 -14.73 1.89
C LEU A 160 8.70 -16.04 1.85
N PRO A 161 8.69 -16.83 0.77
CA PRO A 161 7.98 -18.11 0.76
C PRO A 161 8.52 -19.15 1.75
N VAL A 162 9.84 -19.11 2.04
CA VAL A 162 10.47 -20.01 3.02
C VAL A 162 10.05 -19.60 4.44
N ILE A 163 10.04 -18.30 4.73
CA ILE A 163 9.60 -17.77 6.02
C ILE A 163 8.13 -18.10 6.27
N VAL A 164 7.26 -17.87 5.27
CA VAL A 164 5.81 -18.14 5.38
C VAL A 164 5.54 -19.64 5.55
N ALA A 165 6.23 -20.51 4.79
CA ALA A 165 6.11 -21.95 4.96
C ALA A 165 6.57 -22.40 6.35
N GLY A 166 7.73 -21.93 6.81
CA GLY A 166 8.25 -22.27 8.14
C GLY A 166 7.36 -21.77 9.29
N ALA A 167 6.70 -20.62 9.11
CA ALA A 167 5.73 -20.09 10.06
C ALA A 167 4.42 -20.89 10.07
N ALA A 168 4.01 -21.45 8.94
CA ALA A 168 2.83 -22.32 8.84
C ALA A 168 3.08 -23.71 9.46
N ASP A 169 4.27 -24.27 9.26
CA ASP A 169 4.67 -25.58 9.80
C ASP A 169 4.87 -25.54 11.32
N GLU A 170 5.47 -24.45 11.84
CA GLU A 170 5.75 -24.30 13.26
C GLU A 170 5.28 -22.94 13.81
N PRO A 171 3.96 -22.79 14.07
CA PRO A 171 3.37 -21.50 14.48
C PRO A 171 3.91 -21.00 15.82
N ALA A 172 4.49 -21.89 16.64
CA ALA A 172 5.15 -21.54 17.90
C ALA A 172 6.29 -20.51 17.71
N ARG A 173 6.91 -20.47 16.53
CA ARG A 173 7.95 -19.49 16.20
C ARG A 173 7.42 -18.06 16.19
N LEU A 174 6.19 -17.86 15.72
CA LEU A 174 5.53 -16.55 15.72
C LEU A 174 5.13 -16.10 17.13
N THR A 175 4.82 -17.04 18.02
CA THR A 175 4.49 -16.76 19.43
C THR A 175 5.70 -16.51 20.33
N SER A 176 6.92 -16.65 19.80
CA SER A 176 8.14 -16.28 20.53
C SER A 176 8.13 -14.77 20.86
N PRO A 177 8.78 -14.31 21.95
CA PRO A 177 8.84 -12.88 22.27
C PRO A 177 9.36 -12.02 21.11
N ALA A 178 10.37 -12.51 20.39
CA ALA A 178 10.91 -11.83 19.21
C ALA A 178 9.90 -11.80 18.05
N GLY A 179 9.18 -12.89 17.79
CA GLY A 179 8.14 -12.96 16.76
C GLY A 179 6.98 -12.02 17.04
N LEU A 180 6.49 -11.98 18.29
CA LEU A 180 5.43 -11.07 18.72
C LEU A 180 5.85 -9.59 18.58
N LEU A 181 7.07 -9.26 18.98
CA LEU A 181 7.61 -7.90 18.80
C LEU A 181 7.77 -7.52 17.33
N ALA A 182 8.22 -8.46 16.48
CA ALA A 182 8.33 -8.23 15.05
C ALA A 182 6.95 -8.01 14.38
N ILE A 183 5.95 -8.82 14.74
CA ILE A 183 4.58 -8.67 14.26
C ILE A 183 3.99 -7.32 14.73
N ALA A 184 4.20 -6.95 15.99
CA ALA A 184 3.75 -5.68 16.52
C ALA A 184 4.42 -4.48 15.82
N ALA A 185 5.74 -4.54 15.60
CA ALA A 185 6.48 -3.52 14.86
C ALA A 185 5.98 -3.40 13.41
N LEU A 186 5.76 -4.53 12.73
CA LEU A 186 5.22 -4.54 11.36
C LEU A 186 3.78 -3.99 11.32
N ALA A 187 2.95 -4.29 12.31
CA ALA A 187 1.60 -3.75 12.40
C ALA A 187 1.60 -2.22 12.55
N VAL A 188 2.45 -1.68 13.42
CA VAL A 188 2.62 -0.22 13.59
C VAL A 188 3.16 0.41 12.30
N ALA A 189 4.16 -0.20 11.69
CA ALA A 189 4.74 0.27 10.43
C ALA A 189 3.71 0.31 9.30
N VAL A 190 2.90 -0.74 9.13
CA VAL A 190 1.85 -0.79 8.10
C VAL A 190 0.78 0.28 8.33
N LEU A 191 0.41 0.56 9.58
CA LEU A 191 -0.53 1.64 9.90
C LEU A 191 0.04 3.02 9.54
N ALA A 192 1.33 3.23 9.81
CA ALA A 192 2.03 4.47 9.50
C ALA A 192 2.18 4.69 7.98
N GLU A 193 2.66 3.69 7.24
CA GLU A 193 2.77 3.74 5.77
C GLU A 193 1.40 3.91 5.10
N SER A 194 0.33 3.35 5.67
CA SER A 194 -1.00 3.49 5.09
C SER A 194 -1.65 4.85 5.36
N GLY A 195 -0.99 5.76 6.08
CA GLY A 195 -1.55 7.06 6.46
C GLY A 195 -2.87 6.94 7.25
N ARG A 196 -2.99 5.91 8.10
CA ARG A 196 -4.23 5.65 8.86
C ARG A 196 -4.14 6.19 10.28
N LEU A 197 -5.31 6.37 10.90
CA LEU A 197 -5.40 6.68 12.32
C LEU A 197 -4.62 5.62 13.12
N PRO A 198 -3.75 6.01 14.07
CA PRO A 198 -3.61 7.34 14.66
C PRO A 198 -2.58 8.28 13.99
N VAL A 199 -1.89 7.84 12.94
CA VAL A 199 -0.74 8.56 12.35
C VAL A 199 -1.18 9.72 11.45
N ASP A 200 -2.15 9.47 10.56
CA ASP A 200 -2.76 10.52 9.73
C ASP A 200 -4.29 10.37 9.74
N ASN A 201 -4.99 11.49 9.55
CA ASN A 201 -6.43 11.53 9.42
C ASN A 201 -6.83 12.11 8.05
N PRO A 202 -6.95 11.27 7.01
CA PRO A 202 -7.27 11.71 5.65
C PRO A 202 -8.70 12.26 5.53
N SER A 203 -9.55 12.06 6.54
CA SER A 203 -10.93 12.58 6.54
C SER A 203 -11.04 14.04 6.97
N THR A 204 -9.93 14.68 7.33
CA THR A 204 -9.93 16.06 7.82
C THR A 204 -10.10 17.06 6.67
N HIS A 205 -11.02 18.03 6.82
CA HIS A 205 -11.24 19.10 5.84
C HIS A 205 -10.11 20.14 5.78
N LEU A 206 -9.16 20.09 6.73
CA LEU A 206 -7.97 20.91 6.71
C LEU A 206 -6.92 20.23 5.85
N GLU A 207 -6.92 20.55 4.56
CA GLU A 207 -5.96 20.01 3.58
C GLU A 207 -4.50 20.21 4.02
N LEU A 208 -4.23 21.25 4.83
CA LEU A 208 -2.94 21.56 5.43
C LEU A 208 -2.45 20.50 6.44
N THR A 209 -3.33 19.65 6.97
CA THR A 209 -2.98 18.61 7.96
C THR A 209 -2.81 17.23 7.33
N MET A 210 -3.26 17.05 6.08
CA MET A 210 -3.13 15.78 5.37
C MET A 210 -1.67 15.52 5.01
N VAL A 211 -1.25 14.26 5.07
CA VAL A 211 0.10 13.85 4.66
C VAL A 211 0.03 13.25 3.25
N HIS A 212 -0.63 12.11 3.13
CA HIS A 212 -0.70 11.35 1.87
C HIS A 212 -1.55 12.03 0.80
N GLU A 213 -2.74 12.50 1.17
CA GLU A 213 -3.67 13.13 0.22
C GLU A 213 -3.09 14.42 -0.37
N ALA A 214 -2.33 15.19 0.44
CA ALA A 214 -1.73 16.44 0.00
C ALA A 214 -0.78 16.28 -1.19
N MET A 215 -0.12 15.12 -1.32
CA MET A 215 0.75 14.82 -2.47
C MET A 215 -0.02 14.49 -3.75
N VAL A 216 -1.28 14.06 -3.63
CA VAL A 216 -2.09 13.52 -4.72
C VAL A 216 -3.20 14.51 -5.18
N LEU A 217 -3.41 15.61 -4.45
CA LEU A 217 -4.48 16.59 -4.68
C LEU A 217 -4.58 17.08 -6.14
N GLU A 218 -3.45 17.26 -6.79
CA GLU A 218 -3.37 17.82 -8.15
C GLU A 218 -3.67 16.79 -9.27
N TYR A 219 -3.84 15.51 -8.93
CA TYR A 219 -4.22 14.50 -9.92
C TYR A 219 -5.71 14.53 -10.26
N ALA A 220 -6.01 14.40 -11.56
CA ALA A 220 -7.38 14.34 -12.06
C ALA A 220 -7.63 13.09 -12.92
N GLY A 221 -8.90 12.68 -12.97
CA GLY A 221 -9.36 11.62 -13.87
C GLY A 221 -8.72 10.25 -13.62
N PRO A 222 -8.26 9.54 -14.67
CA PRO A 222 -7.68 8.21 -14.57
C PRO A 222 -6.41 8.20 -13.71
N ASP A 223 -5.58 9.24 -13.76
CA ASP A 223 -4.33 9.27 -12.99
C ASP A 223 -4.61 9.26 -11.49
N ARG A 224 -5.70 9.92 -11.06
CA ARG A 224 -6.18 9.87 -9.66
C ARG A 224 -6.65 8.48 -9.24
N THR A 225 -7.12 7.63 -10.16
CA THR A 225 -7.59 6.27 -9.80
C THR A 225 -6.51 5.43 -9.16
N TRP A 226 -5.30 5.51 -9.71
CA TRP A 226 -4.16 4.71 -9.29
C TRP A 226 -3.69 5.10 -7.88
N HIS A 227 -3.92 6.34 -7.49
CA HIS A 227 -3.66 6.82 -6.14
C HIS A 227 -4.88 6.69 -5.21
N SER A 228 -6.09 6.45 -5.73
CA SER A 228 -7.34 6.50 -4.95
C SER A 228 -7.62 5.28 -4.07
N SER A 229 -6.79 4.22 -4.13
CA SER A 229 -6.96 3.06 -3.24
C SER A 229 -6.81 3.41 -1.75
N SER A 230 -6.21 4.56 -1.43
CA SER A 230 -6.04 5.09 -0.07
C SER A 230 -7.06 6.18 0.32
N SER A 231 -7.77 6.84 -0.60
CA SER A 231 -8.44 8.12 -0.31
C SER A 231 -9.88 8.01 0.18
N GLU A 232 -10.11 8.24 1.48
CA GLU A 232 -11.37 8.01 2.22
C GLU A 232 -12.55 8.95 1.86
N HIS A 233 -12.45 9.78 0.82
CA HIS A 233 -13.52 10.72 0.49
C HIS A 233 -14.64 10.08 -0.34
N SER A 234 -15.68 9.64 0.36
CA SER A 234 -17.05 9.72 -0.18
C SER A 234 -17.60 11.09 0.24
N CYS A 235 -17.75 12.03 -0.69
CA CYS A 235 -18.68 13.13 -0.48
C CYS A 235 -20.08 12.54 -0.28
N GLY A 236 -20.67 12.82 0.88
CA GLY A 236 -22.13 12.85 1.02
C GLY A 236 -22.68 14.10 0.36
#